data_AF-A0A7V6D401-F1
#
_entry.id   AF-A0A7V6D401-F1
#
_cell.length_a   1.000
_cell.length_b   1.000
_cell.length_c   1.000
_cell.angle_alpha   90.00
_cell.angle_beta   90.00
_cell.angle_gamma   90.00
#
_symmetry.space_group_name_H-M   'P 1'
#
loop_
_entity.id
_entity.type
_entity.pdbx_description
1 polymer ?
#
loop_
_entity_poly.entity_id
_entity_poly.type
_entity_poly.pdbx_seq_one_letter_code
_entity_poly.pdbx_strand_id
1 'polypeptide(L)'
;MDIGRAFGYIFDDERWGSKVLAGGLLNLVPVLNLATLGYTLRTLRNVAAGEARPLPAWDNLGDDLAKSLVAFAAYALYALPLVFILAVSTIFSAVAGRLGAHEGLRGILWLCGTVLSCLVATYALLLAAWLPAATVRYAQAGALAAFFQFKEVWAFIARDPAGYVVALFASWLAALVALVVGSVFCFVGIAFTALVAGLVWAHLMGQLAYQAQKGSNWAVPDSF
;
A
#
# COMPACT_ATOMS: atom_id res chain seq x y z
N MET A 1 10.56 8.89 -15.11
CA MET A 1 10.46 7.66 -14.31
C MET A 1 10.84 6.46 -15.17
N ASP A 2 11.53 5.47 -14.61
CA ASP A 2 11.96 4.27 -15.35
C ASP A 2 11.19 3.05 -14.82
N ILE A 3 10.11 2.72 -15.53
CA ILE A 3 9.19 1.63 -15.18
C ILE A 3 9.85 0.28 -15.42
N GLY A 4 10.59 0.12 -16.52
CA GLY A 4 11.26 -1.15 -16.86
C GLY A 4 12.25 -1.55 -15.76
N ARG A 5 13.01 -0.58 -15.26
CA ARG A 5 13.91 -0.80 -14.13
C ARG A 5 13.19 -1.21 -12.85
N ALA A 6 11.96 -0.75 -12.61
CA ALA A 6 11.20 -1.15 -11.42
C ALA A 6 10.84 -2.63 -11.38
N PHE A 7 10.76 -3.31 -12.52
CA PHE A 7 10.57 -4.77 -12.59
C PHE A 7 11.91 -5.52 -12.63
N GLY A 8 12.96 -4.92 -13.20
CA GLY A 8 14.27 -5.56 -13.38
C GLY A 8 15.20 -5.50 -12.17
N TYR A 9 15.18 -4.41 -11.39
CA TYR A 9 16.21 -4.14 -10.38
C TYR A 9 16.34 -5.20 -9.29
N ILE A 10 15.27 -5.98 -9.05
CA ILE A 10 15.28 -7.09 -8.10
C ILE A 10 16.32 -8.12 -8.52
N PHE A 11 16.44 -8.39 -9.82
CA PHE A 11 17.34 -9.40 -10.38
C PHE A 11 18.79 -8.93 -10.52
N ASP A 12 19.05 -7.63 -10.38
CA ASP A 12 20.40 -7.05 -10.40
C ASP A 12 21.17 -7.33 -9.09
N ASP A 13 20.48 -7.74 -8.02
CA ASP A 13 21.10 -8.08 -6.74
C ASP A 13 21.61 -9.52 -6.74
N GLU A 14 22.90 -9.74 -6.48
CA GLU A 14 23.51 -11.08 -6.45
C GLU A 14 22.81 -12.06 -5.49
N ARG A 15 22.16 -11.55 -4.43
CA ARG A 15 21.46 -12.33 -3.41
C ARG A 15 19.94 -12.22 -3.52
N TRP A 16 19.42 -11.80 -4.68
CA TRP A 16 17.98 -11.64 -4.91
C TRP A 16 17.17 -12.88 -4.54
N GLY A 17 17.65 -14.06 -4.94
CA GLY A 17 16.97 -15.33 -4.68
C GLY A 17 16.82 -15.61 -3.19
N SER A 18 17.88 -15.38 -2.40
CA SER A 18 17.84 -15.54 -0.95
C SER A 18 16.91 -14.53 -0.28
N LYS A 19 16.89 -13.27 -0.77
CA LYS A 19 16.03 -12.20 -0.22
C LYS A 19 14.55 -12.46 -0.51
N VAL A 20 14.22 -12.84 -1.73
CA VAL A 20 12.84 -13.19 -2.13
C VAL A 20 12.39 -14.46 -1.43
N LEU A 21 13.25 -15.47 -1.31
CA LEU A 21 12.93 -16.70 -0.58
C LEU A 21 12.64 -16.42 0.89
N ALA A 22 13.51 -15.68 1.58
CA ALA A 22 13.30 -15.32 2.98
C ALA A 22 12.01 -14.51 3.17
N GLY A 23 11.76 -13.50 2.33
CA GLY A 23 10.55 -12.70 2.43
C GLY A 23 9.27 -13.46 2.08
N GLY A 24 9.32 -14.34 1.08
CA GLY A 24 8.20 -15.23 0.73
C GLY A 24 7.85 -16.19 1.87
N LEU A 25 8.86 -16.77 2.53
CA LEU A 25 8.66 -17.60 3.72
C LEU A 25 8.10 -16.80 4.90
N LEU A 26 8.57 -15.57 5.12
CA LEU A 26 8.02 -14.67 6.15
C LEU A 26 6.55 -14.33 5.89
N ASN A 27 6.16 -14.15 4.62
CA ASN A 27 4.77 -13.89 4.24
C ASN A 27 3.82 -15.07 4.52
N LEU A 28 4.34 -16.30 4.60
CA LEU A 28 3.53 -17.46 4.96
C LEU A 28 3.20 -17.54 6.45
N VAL A 29 4.01 -16.88 7.29
CA VAL A 29 3.80 -16.86 8.74
C VAL A 29 2.95 -15.64 9.09
N PRO A 30 1.73 -15.83 9.62
CA PRO A 30 0.90 -14.71 10.07
C PRO A 30 1.65 -13.82 11.07
N VAL A 31 1.35 -12.53 11.09
CA VAL A 31 2.05 -11.49 11.88
C VAL A 31 3.44 -11.18 11.36
N LEU A 32 4.28 -12.18 11.06
CA LEU A 32 5.60 -11.95 10.45
C LEU A 32 5.48 -11.44 9.01
N ASN A 33 4.39 -11.75 8.32
CA ASN A 33 4.06 -11.18 7.02
C ASN A 33 4.03 -9.64 7.06
N LEU A 34 3.70 -9.03 8.20
CA LEU A 34 3.74 -7.57 8.35
C LEU A 34 5.16 -7.04 8.15
N ALA A 35 6.20 -7.74 8.63
CA ALA A 35 7.59 -7.29 8.46
C ALA A 35 7.98 -7.10 6.98
N THR A 36 7.30 -7.77 6.04
CA THR A 36 7.55 -7.54 4.62
C THR A 36 7.16 -6.14 4.16
N LEU A 37 6.13 -5.53 4.76
CA LEU A 37 5.80 -4.13 4.52
C LEU A 37 6.94 -3.21 4.97
N GLY A 38 7.52 -3.46 6.15
CA GLY A 38 8.66 -2.71 6.68
C GLY A 38 9.88 -2.82 5.79
N TYR A 39 10.17 -4.02 5.31
CA TYR A 39 11.20 -4.27 4.31
C TYR A 39 10.93 -3.51 3.01
N THR A 40 9.68 -3.47 2.55
CA THR A 40 9.25 -2.67 1.38
C THR A 40 9.44 -1.17 1.63
N LEU A 41 9.11 -0.64 2.82
CA LEU A 41 9.33 0.76 3.19
C LEU A 41 10.82 1.12 3.22
N ARG A 42 11.66 0.23 3.74
CA ARG A 42 13.12 0.38 3.74
C ARG A 42 13.67 0.38 2.33
N THR A 43 13.17 -0.51 1.47
CA THR A 43 13.51 -0.53 0.04
C THR A 43 13.12 0.79 -0.63
N LEU A 44 11.91 1.29 -0.39
CA LEU A 44 11.44 2.58 -0.91
C LEU A 44 12.38 3.70 -0.48
N ARG A 45 12.75 3.75 0.81
CA ARG A 45 13.69 4.74 1.34
C ARG A 45 15.06 4.68 0.66
N ASN A 46 15.60 3.47 0.44
CA ASN A 46 16.88 3.30 -0.25
C ASN A 46 16.81 3.79 -1.71
N VAL A 47 15.71 3.48 -2.42
CA VAL A 47 15.49 3.99 -3.79
C VAL A 47 15.34 5.52 -3.79
N ALA A 48 14.60 6.07 -2.82
CA ALA A 48 14.44 7.51 -2.65
C ALA A 48 15.75 8.22 -2.30
N ALA A 49 16.70 7.54 -1.65
CA ALA A 49 18.05 8.03 -1.40
C ALA A 49 19.00 7.92 -2.60
N GLY A 50 18.57 7.24 -3.68
CA GLY A 50 19.39 7.02 -4.87
C GLY A 50 20.43 5.91 -4.73
N GLU A 51 20.23 4.97 -3.80
CA GLU A 51 21.12 3.83 -3.60
C GLU A 51 21.17 2.93 -4.84
N ALA A 52 22.38 2.54 -5.26
CA ALA A 52 22.58 1.74 -6.47
C ALA A 52 22.02 0.32 -6.35
N ARG A 53 22.07 -0.26 -5.14
CA ARG A 53 21.55 -1.60 -4.80
C ARG A 53 20.53 -1.46 -3.66
N PRO A 54 19.26 -1.14 -3.98
CA PRO A 54 18.31 -0.69 -2.97
C PRO A 54 17.69 -1.82 -2.12
N LEU A 55 17.83 -3.10 -2.51
CA LEU A 55 17.27 -4.22 -1.76
C LEU A 55 18.02 -4.41 -0.43
N PRO A 56 17.37 -4.25 0.73
CA PRO A 56 18.04 -4.47 2.02
C PRO A 56 18.34 -5.95 2.29
N ALA A 57 19.14 -6.22 3.31
CA ALA A 57 19.24 -7.56 3.87
C ALA A 57 18.12 -7.80 4.90
N TRP A 58 17.81 -9.07 5.18
CA TRP A 58 16.91 -9.46 6.27
C TRP A 58 17.66 -9.50 7.62
N ASP A 59 18.28 -8.39 7.99
CA ASP A 59 19.14 -8.26 9.17
C ASP A 59 18.46 -7.54 10.36
N ASN A 60 17.38 -6.81 10.10
CA ASN A 60 16.73 -5.98 11.09
C ASN A 60 15.20 -6.14 11.03
N LEU A 61 14.75 -7.38 11.23
CA LEU A 61 13.34 -7.77 11.24
C LEU A 61 12.52 -7.05 12.31
N GLY A 62 13.12 -6.77 13.47
CA GLY A 62 12.43 -6.08 14.57
C GLY A 62 11.98 -4.67 14.20
N ASP A 63 12.88 -3.90 13.57
CA ASP A 63 12.57 -2.56 13.06
C ASP A 63 11.56 -2.60 11.90
N ASP A 64 11.70 -3.58 10.98
CA ASP A 64 10.73 -3.76 9.91
C ASP A 64 9.33 -4.06 10.46
N LEU A 65 9.22 -4.95 11.44
CA LEU A 65 7.96 -5.25 12.08
C LEU A 65 7.38 -4.03 12.80
N ALA A 66 8.20 -3.28 13.57
CA ALA A 66 7.77 -2.08 14.27
C ALA A 66 7.23 -1.02 13.30
N LYS A 67 7.93 -0.76 12.20
CA LYS A 67 7.48 0.18 11.17
C LYS A 67 6.19 -0.28 10.48
N SER A 68 6.07 -1.58 10.26
CA SER A 68 4.87 -2.18 9.68
C SER A 68 3.65 -2.06 10.59
N LEU A 69 3.84 -2.23 11.90
CA LEU A 69 2.76 -2.05 12.89
C LEU A 69 2.29 -0.59 12.93
N VAL A 70 3.20 0.38 12.87
CA VAL A 70 2.86 1.80 12.79
C VAL A 70 2.11 2.12 11.50
N ALA A 71 2.59 1.61 10.35
CA ALA A 71 1.90 1.76 9.07
C ALA A 71 0.51 1.10 9.08
N PHE A 72 0.40 -0.10 9.65
CA PHE A 72 -0.87 -0.82 9.80
C PHE A 72 -1.86 -0.03 10.67
N ALA A 73 -1.39 0.55 11.79
CA ALA A 73 -2.21 1.42 12.62
C ALA A 73 -2.71 2.64 11.84
N ALA A 74 -1.86 3.28 11.03
CA ALA A 74 -2.28 4.38 10.16
C ALA A 74 -3.34 3.93 9.14
N TYR A 75 -3.12 2.80 8.46
CA TYR A 75 -4.09 2.25 7.50
C TYR A 75 -5.42 1.91 8.17
N ALA A 76 -5.38 1.35 9.38
CA ALA A 76 -6.58 1.07 10.16
C ALA A 76 -7.36 2.36 10.48
N LEU A 77 -6.66 3.43 10.87
CA LEU A 77 -7.27 4.74 11.12
C LEU A 77 -7.92 5.32 9.85
N TYR A 78 -7.26 5.22 8.70
CA TYR A 78 -7.85 5.60 7.40
C TYR A 78 -9.02 4.70 6.98
N ALA A 79 -9.04 3.43 7.40
CA ALA A 79 -10.11 2.49 7.09
C ALA A 79 -11.34 2.64 8.00
N LEU A 80 -11.24 3.34 9.15
CA LEU A 80 -12.35 3.48 10.10
C LEU A 80 -13.66 3.97 9.47
N PRO A 81 -13.68 4.98 8.58
CA PRO A 81 -14.92 5.41 7.93
C PRO A 81 -15.57 4.31 7.08
N LEU A 82 -14.77 3.49 6.39
CA LEU A 82 -15.28 2.35 5.61
C LEU A 82 -15.88 1.29 6.53
N VAL A 83 -15.14 0.91 7.57
CA VAL A 83 -15.58 -0.09 8.55
C VAL A 83 -16.88 0.36 9.20
N PHE A 84 -16.99 1.64 9.57
CA PHE A 84 -18.20 2.22 10.13
C PHE A 84 -19.39 2.12 9.17
N ILE A 85 -19.23 2.54 7.91
CA ILE A 85 -20.29 2.47 6.90
C ILE A 85 -20.73 1.01 6.67
N LEU A 86 -19.78 0.07 6.56
CA LEU A 86 -20.07 -1.35 6.36
C LEU A 86 -20.75 -1.97 7.59
N ALA A 87 -20.32 -1.64 8.80
CA ALA A 87 -20.94 -2.11 10.04
C ALA A 87 -22.39 -1.62 10.16
N VAL A 88 -22.65 -0.34 9.90
CA VAL A 88 -24.02 0.21 9.90
C VAL A 88 -24.88 -0.47 8.83
N SER A 89 -24.34 -0.66 7.63
CA SER A 89 -25.06 -1.29 6.51
C SER A 89 -25.45 -2.75 6.80
N THR A 90 -24.55 -3.52 7.41
CA THR A 90 -24.77 -4.93 7.74
C THR A 90 -25.77 -5.09 8.88
N ILE A 91 -25.69 -4.28 9.93
CA ILE A 91 -26.65 -4.27 11.04
C ILE A 91 -28.05 -3.92 10.51
N PHE A 92 -28.14 -2.86 9.71
CA PHE A 92 -29.41 -2.40 9.14
C PHE A 92 -30.06 -3.47 8.25
N SER A 93 -29.27 -4.13 7.39
CA SER A 93 -29.75 -5.23 6.54
C SER A 93 -30.22 -6.44 7.36
N ALA A 94 -29.50 -6.78 8.43
CA ALA A 94 -29.87 -7.89 9.32
C ALA A 94 -31.18 -7.62 10.07
N VAL A 95 -31.38 -6.39 10.56
CA VAL A 95 -32.62 -5.97 11.23
C VAL A 95 -33.80 -6.01 10.27
N ALA A 96 -33.64 -5.47 9.07
CA ALA A 96 -34.68 -5.48 8.05
C ALA A 96 -35.12 -6.90 7.64
N GLY A 97 -34.17 -7.83 7.52
CA GLY A 97 -34.46 -9.23 7.20
C GLY A 97 -35.27 -9.94 8.30
N ARG A 98 -35.08 -9.57 9.57
CA ARG A 98 -35.82 -10.15 10.72
C ARG A 98 -37.23 -9.61 10.87
N LEU A 99 -37.49 -8.38 10.41
CA LEU A 99 -38.79 -7.73 10.54
C LEU A 99 -39.80 -8.13 9.44
N GLY A 100 -39.43 -9.03 8.51
CA GLY A 100 -40.34 -9.48 7.45
C GLY A 100 -40.77 -8.33 6.53
N ALA A 101 -39.82 -7.46 6.17
CA ALA A 101 -40.06 -6.26 5.39
C ALA A 101 -40.96 -6.50 4.16
N HIS A 102 -42.10 -5.79 4.08
CA HIS A 102 -42.96 -5.77 2.89
C HIS A 102 -42.18 -5.29 1.65
N GLU A 103 -42.65 -5.63 0.44
CA GLU A 103 -41.90 -5.39 -0.81
C GLU A 103 -41.46 -3.93 -1.01
N GLY A 104 -42.27 -2.95 -0.58
CA GLY A 104 -41.91 -1.53 -0.62
C GLY A 104 -40.71 -1.17 0.27
N LEU A 105 -40.63 -1.75 1.47
CA LEU A 105 -39.49 -1.56 2.37
C LEU A 105 -38.23 -2.24 1.80
N ARG A 106 -38.37 -3.42 1.19
CA ARG A 106 -37.26 -4.11 0.49
C ARG A 106 -36.68 -3.26 -0.65
N GLY A 107 -37.52 -2.58 -1.42
CA GLY A 107 -37.08 -1.66 -2.48
C GLY A 107 -36.26 -0.49 -1.94
N ILE A 108 -36.70 0.14 -0.85
CA ILE A 108 -35.99 1.25 -0.19
C ILE A 108 -34.63 0.78 0.35
N LEU A 109 -34.57 -0.40 0.98
CA LEU A 109 -33.33 -0.97 1.51
C LEU A 109 -32.30 -1.24 0.40
N TRP A 110 -32.74 -1.72 -0.75
CA TRP A 110 -31.89 -1.94 -1.92
C TRP A 110 -31.31 -0.64 -2.47
N LEU A 111 -32.14 0.40 -2.56
CA LEU A 111 -31.70 1.73 -2.98
C LEU A 111 -30.66 2.30 -1.99
N CYS A 112 -30.95 2.26 -0.69
CA CYS A 112 -30.01 2.71 0.35
C CYS A 112 -28.70 1.93 0.31
N GLY A 113 -28.75 0.61 0.16
CA GLY A 113 -27.57 -0.24 0.04
C GLY A 113 -26.72 0.10 -1.18
N THR A 114 -27.35 0.44 -2.30
CA THR A 114 -26.66 0.86 -3.53
C THR A 114 -25.97 2.22 -3.36
N VAL A 115 -26.63 3.19 -2.73
CA VAL A 115 -26.01 4.50 -2.45
C VAL A 115 -24.81 4.37 -1.50
N LEU A 116 -24.94 3.53 -0.46
CA LEU A 116 -23.86 3.25 0.48
C LEU A 116 -22.68 2.54 -0.20
N SER A 117 -22.94 1.59 -1.10
CA SER A 117 -21.86 0.91 -1.84
C SER A 117 -21.13 1.86 -2.80
N CYS A 118 -21.84 2.80 -3.44
CA CYS A 118 -21.21 3.87 -4.21
C CYS A 118 -20.29 4.73 -3.33
N LEU A 119 -20.75 5.14 -2.15
CA LEU A 119 -19.94 5.93 -1.21
C LEU A 119 -18.67 5.19 -0.76
N VAL A 120 -18.81 3.91 -0.42
CA VAL A 120 -17.70 3.01 -0.08
C VAL A 120 -16.72 2.90 -1.23
N ALA A 121 -17.21 2.67 -2.47
CA ALA A 121 -16.37 2.56 -3.65
C ALA A 121 -15.60 3.86 -3.94
N THR A 122 -16.27 5.01 -3.86
CA THR A 122 -15.63 6.32 -4.06
C THR A 122 -14.56 6.56 -2.99
N TYR A 123 -14.85 6.31 -1.72
CA TYR A 123 -13.88 6.51 -0.65
C TYR A 123 -12.71 5.52 -0.74
N ALA A 124 -12.95 4.27 -1.13
CA ALA A 124 -11.89 3.29 -1.37
C ALA A 124 -10.96 3.72 -2.50
N LEU A 125 -11.49 4.28 -3.59
CA LEU A 125 -10.68 4.85 -4.67
C LEU A 125 -9.86 6.06 -4.20
N LEU A 126 -10.44 6.93 -3.35
CA LEU A 126 -9.70 8.03 -2.74
C LEU A 126 -8.55 7.52 -1.88
N LEU A 127 -8.76 6.49 -1.05
CA LEU A 127 -7.70 5.87 -0.27
C LEU A 127 -6.64 5.20 -1.16
N ALA A 128 -7.04 4.52 -2.22
CA ALA A 128 -6.12 3.84 -3.13
C ALA A 128 -5.18 4.83 -3.84
N ALA A 129 -5.65 6.06 -4.10
CA ALA A 129 -4.84 7.13 -4.64
C ALA A 129 -4.07 7.91 -3.56
N TRP A 130 -4.60 8.03 -2.34
CA TRP A 130 -4.03 8.85 -1.27
C TRP A 130 -2.96 8.12 -0.45
N LEU A 131 -3.22 6.87 -0.07
CA LEU A 131 -2.37 6.09 0.84
C LEU A 131 -0.94 5.92 0.30
N PRO A 132 -0.68 5.65 -0.99
CA PRO A 132 0.69 5.46 -1.45
C PRO A 132 1.59 6.68 -1.21
N ALA A 133 1.07 7.89 -1.42
CA ALA A 133 1.77 9.14 -1.11
C ALA A 133 1.98 9.33 0.42
N ALA A 134 0.98 9.01 1.23
CA ALA A 134 1.10 9.04 2.69
C ALA A 134 2.17 8.04 3.20
N THR A 135 2.23 6.86 2.58
CA THR A 135 3.23 5.84 2.89
C THR A 135 4.65 6.26 2.49
N VAL A 136 4.82 6.99 1.38
CA VAL A 136 6.11 7.60 1.01
C VAL A 136 6.58 8.57 2.09
N ARG A 137 5.69 9.43 2.59
CA ARG A 137 6.00 10.36 3.70
C ARG A 137 6.41 9.61 4.95
N TYR A 138 5.69 8.55 5.30
CA TYR A 138 6.03 7.70 6.43
C TYR A 138 7.40 7.02 6.27
N ALA A 139 7.71 6.48 5.09
CA ALA A 139 9.00 5.84 4.83
C ALA A 139 10.19 6.79 4.97
N GLN A 140 9.99 8.09 4.73
CA GLN A 140 11.01 9.12 4.91
C GLN A 140 11.09 9.63 6.36
N ALA A 141 9.94 9.90 6.99
CA ALA A 141 9.88 10.54 8.31
C ALA A 141 9.99 9.57 9.49
N GLY A 142 9.60 8.30 9.31
CA GLY A 142 9.56 7.28 10.36
C GLY A 142 8.47 7.47 11.43
N ALA A 143 7.71 8.57 11.41
CA ALA A 143 6.70 8.89 12.42
C ALA A 143 5.27 8.68 11.92
N LEU A 144 4.39 8.16 12.79
CA LEU A 144 2.96 7.99 12.50
C LEU A 144 2.30 9.29 12.02
N ALA A 145 2.69 10.43 12.60
CA ALA A 145 2.17 11.75 12.25
C ALA A 145 2.37 12.11 10.76
N ALA A 146 3.37 11.52 10.09
CA ALA A 146 3.64 11.77 8.67
C ALA A 146 2.51 11.30 7.74
N PHE A 147 1.71 10.31 8.17
CA PHE A 147 0.52 9.90 7.44
C PHE A 147 -0.58 10.97 7.42
N PHE A 148 -0.63 11.84 8.43
CA PHE A 148 -1.67 12.86 8.63
C PHE A 148 -1.20 14.26 8.26
N GLN A 149 -0.01 14.38 7.68
CA GLN A 149 0.51 15.61 7.08
C GLN A 149 -0.18 15.86 5.73
N PHE A 150 -1.49 16.15 5.76
CA PHE A 150 -2.33 16.20 4.56
C PHE A 150 -1.83 17.19 3.51
N LYS A 151 -1.26 18.32 3.97
CA LYS A 151 -0.69 19.35 3.09
C LYS A 151 0.51 18.81 2.32
N GLU A 152 1.41 18.11 3.00
CA GLU A 152 2.63 17.56 2.44
C GLU A 152 2.35 16.36 1.52
N VAL A 153 1.38 15.51 1.90
CA VAL A 153 0.91 14.41 1.06
C VAL A 153 0.29 14.94 -0.23
N TRP A 154 -0.57 15.95 -0.15
CA TRP A 154 -1.14 16.60 -1.33
C TRP A 154 -0.07 17.27 -2.19
N ALA A 155 0.87 17.99 -1.57
CA ALA A 155 1.97 18.64 -2.29
C ALA A 155 2.84 17.64 -3.06
N PHE A 156 3.05 16.43 -2.51
CA PHE A 156 3.75 15.36 -3.21
C PHE A 156 2.99 14.91 -4.47
N ILE A 157 1.69 14.66 -4.37
CA ILE A 157 0.85 14.24 -5.50
C ILE A 157 0.76 15.35 -6.57
N ALA A 158 0.54 16.59 -6.13
CA ALA A 158 0.34 17.75 -7.02
C ALA A 158 1.61 18.18 -7.76
N ARG A 159 2.79 17.74 -7.32
CA ARG A 159 4.08 18.10 -7.92
C ARG A 159 4.31 17.44 -9.28
N ASP A 160 3.99 16.14 -9.37
CA ASP A 160 4.06 15.38 -10.61
C ASP A 160 2.84 14.46 -10.70
N PRO A 161 1.65 15.00 -11.02
CA PRO A 161 0.43 14.20 -11.07
C PRO A 161 0.47 13.15 -12.17
N ALA A 162 1.14 13.45 -13.29
CA ALA A 162 1.28 12.50 -14.40
C ALA A 162 2.18 11.33 -14.00
N GLY A 163 3.37 11.59 -13.46
CA GLY A 163 4.27 10.54 -12.98
C GLY A 163 3.66 9.73 -11.84
N TYR A 164 2.96 10.38 -10.91
CA TYR A 164 2.26 9.71 -9.81
C TYR A 164 1.16 8.76 -10.30
N VAL A 165 0.31 9.21 -11.22
CA VAL A 165 -0.74 8.37 -11.81
C VAL A 165 -0.13 7.19 -12.55
N VAL A 166 0.93 7.40 -13.34
CA VAL A 166 1.62 6.30 -14.04
C VAL A 166 2.22 5.30 -13.03
N ALA A 167 2.82 5.76 -11.93
CA ALA A 167 3.37 4.88 -10.91
C ALA A 167 2.29 4.07 -10.20
N LEU A 168 1.14 4.68 -9.91
CA LEU A 168 -0.01 3.99 -9.33
C LEU A 168 -0.52 2.89 -10.25
N PHE A 169 -0.78 3.21 -11.52
CA PHE A 169 -1.28 2.22 -12.48
C PHE A 169 -0.27 1.08 -12.71
N ALA A 170 1.02 1.40 -12.84
CA ALA A 170 2.06 0.39 -12.96
C ALA A 170 2.13 -0.50 -11.71
N SER A 171 1.95 0.07 -10.52
CA SER A 171 1.91 -0.69 -9.27
C SER A 171 0.69 -1.60 -9.15
N TRP A 172 -0.49 -1.11 -9.56
CA TRP A 172 -1.71 -1.93 -9.59
C TRP A 172 -1.62 -3.05 -10.62
N LEU A 173 -1.02 -2.76 -11.78
CA LEU A 173 -0.74 -3.79 -12.79
C LEU A 173 0.22 -4.84 -12.23
N ALA A 174 1.29 -4.44 -11.55
CA ALA A 174 2.22 -5.36 -10.89
C ALA A 174 1.52 -6.22 -9.83
N ALA A 175 0.66 -5.62 -9.00
CA ALA A 175 -0.13 -6.33 -8.00
C ALA A 175 -1.13 -7.32 -8.62
N LEU A 176 -1.78 -6.93 -9.72
CA LEU A 176 -2.71 -7.80 -10.44
C LEU A 176 -1.98 -8.98 -11.11
N VAL A 177 -0.84 -8.73 -11.76
CA VAL A 177 0.01 -9.78 -12.31
C VAL A 177 0.49 -10.72 -11.20
N ALA A 178 0.93 -10.18 -10.07
CA ALA A 178 1.34 -10.97 -8.91
C ALA A 178 0.20 -11.83 -8.36
N LEU A 179 -1.03 -11.31 -8.32
CA LEU A 179 -2.21 -12.07 -7.89
C LEU A 179 -2.51 -13.22 -8.86
N VAL A 180 -2.53 -12.95 -10.17
CA VAL A 180 -2.81 -13.95 -11.21
C VAL A 180 -1.74 -15.04 -11.21
N VAL A 181 -0.46 -14.67 -11.31
CA VAL A 181 0.67 -15.62 -11.30
C VAL A 181 0.75 -16.37 -9.95
N GLY A 182 0.53 -15.66 -8.84
CA GLY A 182 0.56 -16.26 -7.51
C GLY A 182 -0.52 -17.31 -7.32
N SER A 183 -1.74 -17.05 -7.80
CA SER A 183 -2.86 -17.98 -7.68
C SER A 183 -2.64 -19.32 -8.39
N VAL A 184 -1.82 -19.36 -9.46
CA VAL A 184 -1.42 -20.62 -10.13
C VAL A 184 -0.65 -21.55 -9.18
N PHE A 185 0.14 -20.98 -8.26
CA PHE A 185 0.90 -21.71 -7.25
C PHE A 185 0.22 -21.67 -5.86
N CYS A 186 -1.10 -21.45 -5.81
CA CYS A 186 -1.91 -21.38 -4.58
C CYS A 186 -1.42 -20.34 -3.56
N PHE A 187 -1.72 -20.53 -2.27
CA PHE A 187 -1.32 -19.62 -1.19
C PHE A 187 0.20 -19.37 -1.12
N VAL A 188 1.00 -20.37 -1.50
CA VAL A 188 2.47 -20.25 -1.52
C VAL A 188 2.91 -19.28 -2.61
N GLY A 189 2.35 -19.39 -3.82
CA GLY A 189 2.62 -18.44 -4.90
C GLY A 189 2.34 -17.01 -4.51
N ILE A 190 1.16 -16.76 -3.92
CA ILE A 190 0.72 -15.42 -3.51
C ILE A 190 1.70 -14.79 -2.51
N ALA A 191 2.23 -15.55 -1.55
CA ALA A 191 3.17 -15.03 -0.56
C ALA A 191 4.45 -14.46 -1.19
N PHE A 192 4.98 -15.11 -2.22
CA PHE A 192 6.19 -14.69 -2.91
C PHE A 192 5.91 -13.58 -3.93
N THR A 193 4.84 -13.70 -4.72
CA THR A 193 4.50 -12.70 -5.72
C THR A 193 4.04 -11.38 -5.08
N ALA A 194 3.39 -11.42 -3.92
CA ALA A 194 3.03 -10.22 -3.15
C ALA A 194 4.26 -9.43 -2.71
N LEU A 195 5.33 -10.11 -2.27
CA LEU A 195 6.59 -9.46 -1.94
C LEU A 195 7.18 -8.77 -3.18
N VAL A 196 7.24 -9.47 -4.31
CA VAL A 196 7.77 -8.91 -5.58
C VAL A 196 6.95 -7.69 -6.01
N ALA A 197 5.61 -7.75 -5.96
CA ALA A 197 4.77 -6.59 -6.26
C ALA A 197 5.01 -5.43 -5.30
N GLY A 198 5.20 -5.70 -4.01
CA GLY A 198 5.57 -4.69 -3.02
C GLY A 198 6.90 -4.01 -3.35
N LEU A 199 7.90 -4.79 -3.80
CA LEU A 199 9.20 -4.27 -4.22
C LEU A 199 9.10 -3.38 -5.47
N VAL A 200 8.35 -3.80 -6.48
CA VAL A 200 8.06 -2.96 -7.66
C VAL A 200 7.40 -1.64 -7.23
N TRP A 201 6.40 -1.70 -6.34
CA TRP A 201 5.74 -0.51 -5.79
C TRP A 201 6.73 0.41 -5.06
N ALA A 202 7.58 -0.15 -4.19
CA ALA A 202 8.60 0.61 -3.46
C ALA A 202 9.57 1.31 -4.40
N HIS A 203 9.96 0.66 -5.50
CA HIS A 203 10.87 1.25 -6.47
C HIS A 203 10.21 2.36 -7.29
N LEU A 204 8.98 2.17 -7.77
CA LEU A 204 8.23 3.21 -8.50
C LEU A 204 8.01 4.45 -7.62
N MET A 205 7.52 4.24 -6.38
CA MET A 205 7.27 5.33 -5.44
C MET A 205 8.58 5.98 -4.94
N GLY A 206 9.64 5.19 -4.77
CA GLY A 206 10.97 5.69 -4.44
C GLY A 206 11.58 6.56 -5.54
N GLN A 207 11.40 6.19 -6.81
CA GLN A 207 11.85 7.02 -7.94
C GLN A 207 11.13 8.38 -8.00
N LEU A 208 9.83 8.41 -7.72
CA LEU A 208 9.06 9.66 -7.62
C LEU A 208 9.54 10.51 -6.45
N ALA A 209 9.77 9.89 -5.30
CA ALA A 209 10.34 10.57 -4.13
C ALA A 209 11.72 11.17 -4.43
N TYR A 210 12.59 10.43 -5.11
CA TYR A 210 13.91 10.89 -5.53
C TYR A 210 13.84 12.08 -6.51
N GLN A 211 12.93 12.03 -7.48
CA GLN A 211 12.71 13.13 -8.44
C GLN A 211 12.14 14.37 -7.73
N ALA A 212 11.25 14.17 -6.75
CA ALA A 212 10.70 15.26 -5.94
C ALA A 212 11.80 15.99 -5.15
N GLN A 213 12.75 15.24 -4.57
CA GLN A 213 13.90 15.77 -3.84
C GLN A 213 14.89 16.53 -4.73
N LYS A 214 15.21 16.00 -5.92
CA LYS A 214 16.17 16.63 -6.83
C LYS A 214 15.69 17.95 -7.45
N GLY A 215 14.37 18.17 -7.53
CA GLY A 215 13.80 19.33 -8.23
C GLY A 215 13.60 20.61 -7.40
N SER A 216 13.68 20.61 -6.06
CA SER A 216 13.62 21.79 -5.16
C SER A 216 13.75 21.38 -3.67
N ASN A 217 13.76 22.36 -2.73
CA ASN A 217 13.68 22.20 -1.25
C ASN A 217 12.44 21.45 -0.75
N TRP A 218 12.22 20.22 -1.21
CA TRP A 218 11.29 19.29 -0.57
C TRP A 218 11.77 19.10 0.87
N ALA A 219 10.92 19.44 1.83
CA ALA A 219 11.17 19.18 3.24
C ALA A 219 11.13 17.66 3.46
N VAL A 220 12.29 17.02 3.27
CA VAL A 220 12.60 15.74 3.89
C VAL A 220 12.59 16.04 5.39
N PRO A 221 11.68 15.46 6.19
CA PRO A 221 11.76 15.60 7.63
C PRO A 221 13.13 15.09 8.08
N ASP A 222 13.77 15.78 9.03
CA ASP A 222 15.04 15.33 9.60
C ASP A 222 14.88 13.86 10.03
N SER A 223 15.60 12.98 9.35
CA SER A 223 15.52 11.54 9.57
C SER A 223 16.01 11.20 10.97
N PHE A 224 15.24 10.40 11.71
CA PHE A 224 15.72 9.73 12.93
C PHE A 224 16.78 8.68 12.61
#